data_AF-A0A7S0PCR5-F1
#
_entry.id   AF-A0A7S0PCR5-F1
#
_cell.length_a   1.000
_cell.length_b   1.000
_cell.length_c   1.000
_cell.angle_alpha   90.00
_cell.angle_beta   90.00
_cell.angle_gamma   90.00
#
_symmetry.space_group_name_H-M   'P 1'
#
loop_
_entity.id
_entity.type
_entity.pdbx_description
1 polymer ?
#
loop_
_entity_poly.entity_id
_entity_poly.type
_entity_poly.pdbx_seq_one_letter_code
_entity_poly.pdbx_strand_id
1 'polypeptide(L)'
;MPSCTFFVMDTSDHMRNGDFEPTRLDAQQAAVRLLIDTRLSRGPENYVGLVTTGTAVKVRAPATDQEELLAESIRDLRAGGTADFVSAMKVARLALHNRTNKAGDARIVAFVGSPVTASAKELKRLASQLRGINIGVDVVLVGEDASTRASLEAFVQAVGKDRDNSCVVAVPPGRNLADALFSSPVTRGHDAGAAGAAAGGGGGGGGGGGTRGSAGPFR
;
A
#
# COMPACT_ATOMS: atom_id res chain seq x y z
N MET A 1 12.92 0.68 9.74
CA MET A 1 13.79 0.59 8.54
C MET A 1 13.38 1.69 7.58
N PRO A 2 14.32 2.36 6.89
CA PRO A 2 13.98 3.33 5.86
C PRO A 2 13.07 2.71 4.81
N SER A 3 12.15 3.48 4.27
CA SER A 3 11.28 3.01 3.20
C SER A 3 10.87 4.17 2.31
N CYS A 4 10.71 3.90 1.03
CA CYS A 4 10.15 4.88 0.10
C CYS A 4 8.95 4.27 -0.62
N THR A 5 7.78 4.87 -0.41
CA THR A 5 6.52 4.41 -0.98
C THR A 5 5.99 5.43 -1.97
N PHE A 6 5.72 5.01 -3.21
CA PHE A 6 5.00 5.83 -4.18
C PHE A 6 3.54 5.38 -4.25
N PHE A 7 2.62 6.32 -4.06
CA PHE A 7 1.20 6.10 -4.30
C PHE A 7 0.87 6.45 -5.75
N VAL A 8 0.24 5.53 -6.46
CA VAL A 8 -0.35 5.77 -7.77
C VAL A 8 -1.85 5.93 -7.58
N MET A 9 -2.36 7.14 -7.82
CA MET A 9 -3.77 7.48 -7.70
C MET A 9 -4.46 7.47 -9.06
N ASP A 10 -5.46 6.61 -9.23
CA ASP A 10 -6.44 6.72 -10.31
C ASP A 10 -7.28 7.98 -10.14
N THR A 11 -7.32 8.81 -11.17
CA THR A 11 -8.12 10.03 -11.30
C THR A 11 -8.92 10.01 -12.61
N SER A 12 -9.18 8.83 -13.17
CA SER A 12 -10.01 8.67 -14.36
C SER A 12 -11.47 9.04 -14.12
N ASP A 13 -12.26 9.11 -15.19
CA ASP A 13 -13.69 9.41 -15.10
C ASP A 13 -14.49 8.42 -14.24
N HIS A 14 -14.03 7.17 -14.11
CA HIS A 14 -14.65 6.16 -13.23
C HIS A 14 -14.59 6.55 -11.75
N MET A 15 -13.66 7.43 -11.37
CA MET A 15 -13.51 7.90 -9.99
C MET A 15 -14.55 8.95 -9.60
N ARG A 16 -15.43 9.37 -10.52
CA ARG A 16 -16.60 10.20 -10.23
C ARG A 16 -17.77 9.41 -9.65
N ASN A 17 -17.71 8.08 -9.68
CA ASN A 17 -18.79 7.23 -9.21
C ASN A 17 -19.04 7.44 -7.71
N GLY A 18 -20.33 7.45 -7.33
CA GLY A 18 -20.81 7.63 -5.96
C GLY A 18 -21.12 6.32 -5.23
N ASP A 19 -20.53 5.20 -5.64
CA ASP A 19 -20.63 3.91 -4.94
C ASP A 19 -19.72 3.81 -3.71
N PHE A 20 -18.88 4.82 -3.51
CA PHE A 20 -18.16 5.11 -2.28
C PHE A 20 -18.51 6.54 -1.85
N GLU A 21 -18.87 6.72 -0.58
CA GLU A 21 -19.26 8.02 -0.06
C GLU A 21 -18.04 8.91 0.18
N PRO A 22 -18.05 10.19 -0.25
CA PRO A 22 -19.04 10.84 -1.12
C PRO A 22 -18.82 10.55 -2.62
N THR A 23 -17.55 10.40 -3.05
CA THR A 23 -17.20 9.86 -4.38
C THR A 23 -16.02 8.89 -4.23
N ARG A 24 -15.79 8.02 -5.23
CA ARG A 24 -14.59 7.17 -5.28
C ARG A 24 -13.30 7.96 -5.12
N LEU A 25 -13.18 9.10 -5.79
CA LEU A 25 -11.99 9.95 -5.68
C LEU A 25 -11.82 10.47 -4.25
N ASP A 26 -12.87 10.97 -3.61
CA ASP A 26 -12.78 11.50 -2.25
C ASP A 26 -12.45 10.41 -1.24
N ALA A 27 -13.07 9.22 -1.37
CA ALA A 27 -12.75 8.06 -0.56
C ALA A 27 -11.29 7.64 -0.73
N GLN A 28 -10.78 7.66 -1.96
CA GLN A 28 -9.37 7.39 -2.27
C GLN A 28 -8.43 8.45 -1.68
N GLN A 29 -8.77 9.74 -1.77
CA GLN A 29 -7.97 10.82 -1.17
C GLN A 29 -7.86 10.64 0.35
N ALA A 30 -8.96 10.33 1.03
CA ALA A 30 -8.97 10.06 2.47
C ALA A 30 -8.11 8.84 2.82
N ALA A 31 -8.28 7.75 2.07
CA ALA A 31 -7.51 6.52 2.27
C ALA A 31 -6.00 6.71 2.04
N VAL A 32 -5.62 7.45 0.98
CA VAL A 32 -4.22 7.76 0.70
C VAL A 32 -3.63 8.61 1.81
N ARG A 33 -4.29 9.68 2.26
CA ARG A 33 -3.80 10.52 3.37
C ARG A 33 -3.48 9.70 4.61
N LEU A 34 -4.40 8.84 5.04
CA LEU A 34 -4.18 7.94 6.17
C LEU A 34 -2.93 7.05 5.97
N LEU A 35 -2.72 6.52 4.76
CA LEU A 35 -1.54 5.71 4.45
C LEU A 35 -0.26 6.53 4.44
N ILE A 36 -0.29 7.78 3.96
CA ILE A 36 0.87 8.70 4.02
C ILE A 36 1.26 8.92 5.48
N ASP A 37 0.31 9.33 6.32
CA ASP A 37 0.54 9.61 7.73
C ASP A 37 1.09 8.35 8.44
N THR A 38 0.51 7.18 8.14
CA THR A 38 0.98 5.89 8.69
C THR A 38 2.40 5.53 8.23
N ARG A 39 2.82 5.95 7.04
CA ARG A 39 4.17 5.67 6.51
C ARG A 39 5.20 6.63 7.08
N LEU A 40 4.91 7.93 7.11
CA LEU A 40 5.82 8.94 7.63
C LEU A 40 6.03 8.78 9.15
N SER A 41 4.97 8.46 9.90
CA SER A 41 5.06 8.22 11.36
C SER A 41 5.91 7.01 11.78
N ARG A 42 6.22 6.08 10.85
CA ARG A 42 7.06 4.90 11.15
C ARG A 42 8.54 5.21 11.33
N GLY A 43 9.00 6.39 10.92
CA GLY A 43 10.38 6.80 11.12
C GLY A 43 10.81 7.97 10.23
N PRO A 44 11.84 8.71 10.64
CA PRO A 44 12.29 9.94 9.98
C PRO A 44 12.93 9.71 8.61
N GLU A 45 13.28 8.47 8.26
CA GLU A 45 13.87 8.12 6.95
C GLU A 45 12.84 7.51 5.98
N ASN A 46 11.56 7.77 6.22
CA ASN A 46 10.49 7.34 5.34
C ASN A 46 10.06 8.48 4.43
N TYR A 47 9.98 8.17 3.14
CA TYR A 47 9.63 9.12 2.11
C TYR A 47 8.42 8.63 1.32
N VAL A 48 7.56 9.57 0.95
CA VAL A 48 6.37 9.29 0.15
C VAL A 48 6.40 10.11 -1.13
N GLY A 49 6.01 9.48 -2.24
CA GLY A 49 5.80 10.16 -3.51
C GLY A 49 4.39 9.93 -4.05
N LEU A 50 3.94 10.81 -4.94
CA LEU A 50 2.59 10.76 -5.52
C LEU A 50 2.63 10.82 -7.04
N VAL A 51 2.00 9.85 -7.69
CA VAL A 51 1.79 9.78 -9.14
C VAL A 51 0.29 9.69 -9.40
N THR A 52 -0.19 10.39 -10.41
CA THR A 52 -1.59 10.31 -10.84
C THR A 52 -1.71 9.66 -12.21
N THR A 53 -2.82 8.98 -12.46
CA THR A 53 -3.21 8.46 -13.78
C THR A 53 -4.66 8.81 -14.07
N GLY A 54 -5.03 9.07 -15.31
CA GLY A 54 -6.33 9.68 -15.68
C GLY A 54 -6.12 10.66 -16.84
N THR A 55 -6.37 11.94 -16.62
CA THR A 55 -6.17 12.98 -17.66
C THR A 55 -4.74 12.98 -18.21
N ALA A 56 -3.76 12.80 -17.32
CA ALA A 56 -2.36 12.60 -17.68
C ALA A 56 -1.65 11.78 -16.61
N VAL A 57 -0.67 10.98 -17.03
CA VAL A 57 0.26 10.34 -16.10
C VAL A 57 1.33 11.35 -15.71
N LYS A 58 1.38 11.75 -14.44
CA LYS A 58 2.36 12.71 -13.94
C LYS A 58 2.76 12.44 -12.50
N VAL A 59 4.01 12.81 -12.17
CA VAL A 59 4.48 12.89 -10.79
C VAL A 59 3.90 14.18 -10.21
N ARG A 60 3.02 14.05 -9.22
CA ARG A 60 2.38 15.18 -8.53
C ARG A 60 3.27 15.67 -7.38
N ALA A 61 3.88 14.73 -6.65
CA ALA A 61 4.86 15.01 -5.62
C ALA A 61 6.06 14.06 -5.79
N PRO A 62 7.31 14.56 -5.75
CA PRO A 62 8.49 13.70 -5.68
C PRO A 62 8.55 12.97 -4.32
N ALA A 63 9.54 12.10 -4.12
CA ALA A 63 9.77 11.47 -2.83
C ALA A 63 10.11 12.53 -1.77
N THR A 64 9.23 12.73 -0.80
CA THR A 64 9.35 13.77 0.23
C THR A 64 8.75 13.29 1.56
N ASP A 65 9.18 13.90 2.65
CA ASP A 65 8.62 13.77 4.00
C ASP A 65 7.75 14.99 4.38
N GLN A 66 7.60 15.97 3.48
CA GLN A 66 6.83 17.18 3.70
C GLN A 66 5.33 16.90 3.59
N GLU A 67 4.68 16.74 4.74
CA GLU A 67 3.25 16.42 4.84
C GLU A 67 2.35 17.46 4.15
N GLU A 68 2.67 18.74 4.27
CA GLU A 68 1.89 19.83 3.67
C GLU A 68 1.86 19.74 2.13
N LEU A 69 3.03 19.54 1.51
CA LEU A 69 3.15 19.39 0.05
C LEU A 69 2.36 18.17 -0.46
N LEU A 70 2.40 17.06 0.30
CA LEU A 70 1.64 15.85 -0.02
C LEU A 70 0.12 16.08 0.12
N ALA A 71 -0.31 16.75 1.18
CA ALA A 71 -1.71 17.06 1.44
C ALA A 71 -2.31 17.97 0.36
N GLU A 72 -1.58 19.00 -0.06
CA GLU A 72 -1.94 19.90 -1.17
C GLU A 72 -2.02 19.15 -2.50
N SER A 73 -1.02 18.30 -2.79
CA SER A 73 -0.96 17.49 -4.00
C SER A 73 -2.18 16.59 -4.18
N ILE A 74 -2.79 16.13 -3.09
CA ILE A 74 -4.00 15.30 -3.07
C ILE A 74 -5.28 16.14 -3.19
N ARG A 75 -5.35 17.31 -2.51
CA ARG A 75 -6.56 18.16 -2.46
C ARG A 75 -7.00 18.66 -3.83
N ASP A 76 -6.02 18.94 -4.69
CA ASP A 76 -6.25 19.50 -6.03
C ASP A 76 -6.47 18.43 -7.11
N LEU A 77 -6.72 17.18 -6.71
CA LEU A 77 -7.07 16.13 -7.65
C LEU A 77 -8.52 16.26 -8.09
N ARG A 78 -8.73 16.07 -9.39
CA ARG A 78 -10.05 16.07 -10.02
C ARG A 78 -10.12 14.86 -10.93
N ALA A 79 -11.28 14.20 -10.93
CA ALA A 79 -11.50 13.05 -11.79
C ALA A 79 -11.71 13.52 -13.24
N GLY A 80 -11.04 12.87 -14.19
CA GLY A 80 -11.08 13.20 -15.61
C GLY A 80 -10.21 12.26 -16.44
N GLY A 81 -10.69 11.89 -17.63
CA GLY A 81 -9.90 11.17 -18.63
C GLY A 81 -9.75 9.68 -18.34
N THR A 82 -8.78 9.05 -19.01
CA THR A 82 -8.61 7.59 -19.02
C THR A 82 -7.33 7.19 -18.31
N ALA A 83 -7.42 6.29 -17.33
CA ALA A 83 -6.22 5.81 -16.65
C ALA A 83 -5.35 4.96 -17.59
N ASP A 84 -4.05 5.22 -17.56
CA ASP A 84 -3.02 4.34 -18.10
C ASP A 84 -2.22 3.75 -16.93
N PHE A 85 -2.54 2.51 -16.58
CA PHE A 85 -1.88 1.79 -15.50
C PHE A 85 -0.39 1.53 -15.80
N VAL A 86 -0.07 1.10 -17.03
CA VAL A 86 1.29 0.68 -17.39
C VAL A 86 2.23 1.87 -17.38
N SER A 87 1.81 3.01 -17.94
CA SER A 87 2.62 4.23 -17.93
C SER A 87 2.79 4.78 -16.53
N ALA A 88 1.73 4.77 -15.70
CA ALA A 88 1.82 5.21 -14.30
C ALA A 88 2.81 4.38 -13.48
N MET A 89 2.79 3.05 -13.64
CA MET A 89 3.74 2.15 -12.99
C MET A 89 5.18 2.37 -13.47
N LYS A 90 5.39 2.64 -14.76
CA LYS A 90 6.72 2.99 -15.30
C LYS A 90 7.26 4.30 -14.74
N VAL A 91 6.40 5.32 -14.61
CA VAL A 91 6.75 6.61 -14.03
C VAL A 91 7.08 6.47 -12.54
N ALA A 92 6.25 5.76 -11.77
CA ALA A 92 6.51 5.48 -10.36
C ALA A 92 7.82 4.70 -10.17
N ARG A 93 8.08 3.68 -11.00
CA ARG A 93 9.35 2.95 -11.01
C ARG A 93 10.55 3.87 -11.24
N LEU A 94 10.47 4.76 -12.24
CA LEU A 94 11.56 5.69 -12.55
C LEU A 94 11.81 6.66 -11.39
N ALA A 95 10.74 7.17 -10.78
CA ALA A 95 10.84 8.05 -9.62
C ALA A 95 11.49 7.34 -8.42
N LEU A 96 11.13 6.08 -8.16
CA LEU A 96 11.75 5.24 -7.13
C LEU A 96 13.22 4.94 -7.43
N HIS A 97 13.58 4.67 -8.68
CA HIS A 97 14.97 4.40 -9.07
C HIS A 97 15.88 5.61 -8.87
N ASN A 98 15.35 6.81 -9.08
CA ASN A 98 16.09 8.07 -9.00
C ASN A 98 15.95 8.78 -7.64
N ARG A 99 15.40 8.11 -6.62
CA ARG A 99 15.25 8.68 -5.27
C ARG A 99 16.63 8.92 -4.62
N THR A 100 16.71 9.94 -3.78
CA THR A 100 17.93 10.34 -3.09
C THR A 100 18.41 9.26 -2.12
N ASN A 101 17.50 8.73 -1.27
CA ASN A 101 17.84 7.67 -0.33
C ASN A 101 17.58 6.28 -0.95
N LYS A 102 18.65 5.59 -1.37
CA LYS A 102 18.53 4.21 -1.88
C LYS A 102 18.41 3.17 -0.78
N ALA A 103 18.68 3.51 0.47
CA ALA A 103 18.54 2.59 1.59
C ALA A 103 17.08 2.24 1.84
N GLY A 104 16.83 1.00 2.24
CA GLY A 104 15.51 0.52 2.62
C GLY A 104 14.60 0.14 1.45
N ASP A 105 13.37 -0.25 1.82
CA ASP A 105 12.46 -0.90 0.89
C ASP A 105 11.78 0.09 -0.06
N ALA A 106 11.68 -0.32 -1.32
CA ALA A 106 10.97 0.41 -2.37
C ALA A 106 9.59 -0.21 -2.57
N ARG A 107 8.54 0.61 -2.50
CA ARG A 107 7.16 0.14 -2.63
C ARG A 107 6.34 1.04 -3.54
N ILE A 108 5.48 0.43 -4.35
CA ILE A 108 4.42 1.13 -5.08
C ILE A 108 3.08 0.63 -4.54
N VAL A 109 2.20 1.55 -4.16
CA VAL A 109 0.80 1.25 -3.82
C VAL A 109 -0.08 1.89 -4.88
N ALA A 110 -0.69 1.07 -5.74
CA ALA A 110 -1.48 1.53 -6.87
C ALA A 110 -2.97 1.34 -6.60
N PHE A 111 -3.71 2.44 -6.63
CA PHE A 111 -5.16 2.44 -6.59
C PHE A 111 -5.68 2.35 -8.01
N VAL A 112 -6.61 1.42 -8.25
CA VAL A 112 -7.20 1.15 -9.57
C VAL A 112 -8.71 1.12 -9.40
N GLY A 113 -9.40 2.11 -9.97
CA GLY A 113 -10.87 2.18 -9.99
C GLY A 113 -11.47 2.09 -11.39
N SER A 114 -10.63 1.93 -12.41
CA SER A 114 -10.99 1.84 -13.81
C SER A 114 -10.50 0.54 -14.47
N PRO A 115 -11.14 0.09 -15.56
CA PRO A 115 -10.73 -1.13 -16.26
C PRO A 115 -9.32 -1.02 -16.82
N VAL A 116 -8.51 -2.07 -16.64
CA VAL A 116 -7.14 -2.12 -17.17
C VAL A 116 -7.14 -2.73 -18.57
N THR A 117 -6.86 -1.93 -19.59
CA THR A 117 -6.82 -2.35 -21.01
C THR A 117 -5.48 -2.94 -21.45
N ALA A 118 -4.50 -3.02 -20.55
CA ALA A 118 -3.15 -3.48 -20.86
C ALA A 118 -3.11 -4.99 -21.19
N SER A 119 -2.28 -5.36 -22.16
CA SER A 119 -2.13 -6.77 -22.51
C SER A 119 -1.37 -7.56 -21.44
N ALA A 120 -1.66 -8.86 -21.32
CA ALA A 120 -0.93 -9.75 -20.41
C ALA A 120 0.60 -9.77 -20.68
N LYS A 121 1.02 -9.56 -21.93
CA LYS A 121 2.44 -9.47 -22.31
C LYS A 121 3.11 -8.22 -21.74
N GLU A 122 2.42 -7.08 -21.77
CA GLU A 122 2.92 -5.82 -21.21
C GLU A 122 3.00 -5.88 -19.69
N LEU A 123 1.98 -6.44 -19.03
CA LEU A 123 1.99 -6.64 -17.59
C LEU A 123 3.14 -7.56 -17.16
N LYS A 124 3.38 -8.67 -17.87
CA LYS A 124 4.54 -9.55 -17.60
C LYS A 124 5.88 -8.84 -17.77
N ARG A 125 6.03 -8.02 -18.82
CA ARG A 125 7.24 -7.22 -19.03
C ARG A 125 7.45 -6.21 -17.90
N LEU A 126 6.38 -5.51 -17.52
CA LEU A 126 6.40 -4.54 -16.42
C LEU A 126 6.77 -5.22 -15.08
N ALA A 127 6.20 -6.40 -14.80
CA ALA A 127 6.50 -7.15 -13.59
C ALA A 127 7.99 -7.51 -13.49
N SER A 128 8.58 -7.99 -14.60
CA SER A 128 10.02 -8.28 -14.66
C SER A 128 10.87 -7.04 -14.42
N GLN A 129 10.47 -5.88 -14.96
CA GLN A 129 11.18 -4.61 -14.74
C GLN A 129 11.12 -4.12 -13.29
N LEU A 130 9.99 -4.29 -12.61
CA LEU A 130 9.83 -3.89 -11.21
C LEU A 130 10.64 -4.79 -10.27
N ARG A 131 10.61 -6.11 -10.55
CA ARG A 131 11.37 -7.11 -9.83
C ARG A 131 12.88 -6.91 -9.95
N GLY A 132 13.38 -6.54 -11.13
CA GLY A 132 14.80 -6.27 -11.35
C GLY A 132 15.39 -5.15 -10.49
N ILE A 133 14.55 -4.25 -9.97
CA ILE A 133 14.95 -3.12 -9.10
C ILE A 133 14.51 -3.38 -7.64
N ASN A 134 13.99 -4.58 -7.34
CA ASN A 134 13.50 -4.96 -6.01
C ASN A 134 12.40 -4.04 -5.46
N ILE A 135 11.40 -3.72 -6.29
CA ILE A 135 10.25 -2.91 -5.88
C ILE A 135 9.06 -3.82 -5.57
N GLY A 136 8.52 -3.72 -4.35
CA GLY A 136 7.25 -4.37 -3.96
C GLY A 136 6.05 -3.59 -4.48
N VAL A 137 4.97 -4.28 -4.84
CA VAL A 137 3.79 -3.66 -5.45
C VAL A 137 2.51 -4.12 -4.76
N ASP A 138 1.76 -3.17 -4.24
CA ASP A 138 0.42 -3.40 -3.72
C ASP A 138 -0.61 -2.77 -4.66
N VAL A 139 -1.66 -3.51 -4.96
CA VAL A 139 -2.75 -3.02 -5.80
C VAL A 139 -4.04 -2.98 -4.98
N VAL A 140 -4.67 -1.81 -4.94
CA VAL A 140 -5.96 -1.56 -4.30
C VAL A 140 -7.01 -1.40 -5.39
N LEU A 141 -7.90 -2.36 -5.52
CA LEU A 141 -9.05 -2.30 -6.44
C LEU A 141 -10.19 -1.58 -5.74
N VAL A 142 -10.61 -0.45 -6.31
CA VAL A 142 -11.73 0.36 -5.82
C VAL A 142 -12.96 0.02 -6.65
N GLY A 143 -13.88 -0.73 -6.06
CA GLY A 143 -15.02 -1.33 -6.75
C GLY A 143 -14.71 -2.72 -7.29
N GLU A 144 -15.67 -3.30 -8.01
CA GLU A 144 -15.59 -4.68 -8.48
C GLU A 144 -15.58 -4.73 -10.01
N ASP A 145 -14.45 -5.15 -10.57
CA ASP A 145 -14.36 -5.64 -11.95
C ASP A 145 -13.55 -6.95 -11.94
N ALA A 146 -14.25 -8.07 -12.12
CA ALA A 146 -13.65 -9.40 -12.08
C ALA A 146 -12.57 -9.59 -13.16
N SER A 147 -12.72 -8.95 -14.32
CA SER A 147 -11.79 -9.08 -15.44
C SER A 147 -10.45 -8.39 -15.15
N THR A 148 -10.52 -7.16 -14.62
CA THR A 148 -9.36 -6.40 -14.16
C THR A 148 -8.70 -7.06 -12.96
N ARG A 149 -9.48 -7.62 -12.02
CA ARG A 149 -8.95 -8.33 -10.86
C ARG A 149 -8.03 -9.48 -11.25
N ALA A 150 -8.49 -10.40 -12.10
CA ALA A 150 -7.70 -11.58 -12.49
C ALA A 150 -6.37 -11.19 -13.18
N SER A 151 -6.40 -10.15 -14.02
CA SER A 151 -5.23 -9.63 -14.72
C SER A 151 -4.20 -9.03 -13.75
N LEU A 152 -4.66 -8.29 -12.74
CA LEU A 152 -3.80 -7.64 -11.75
C LEU A 152 -3.29 -8.62 -10.69
N GLU A 153 -4.05 -9.64 -10.31
CA GLU A 153 -3.57 -10.73 -9.46
C GLU A 153 -2.41 -11.48 -10.13
N ALA A 154 -2.56 -11.85 -11.41
CA ALA A 154 -1.48 -12.48 -12.17
C ALA A 154 -0.24 -11.57 -12.29
N PHE A 155 -0.44 -10.26 -12.42
CA PHE A 155 0.64 -9.28 -12.43
C PHE A 155 1.37 -9.20 -11.09
N VAL A 156 0.63 -9.07 -9.98
CA VAL A 156 1.20 -8.96 -8.62
C VAL A 156 1.93 -10.26 -8.23
N GLN A 157 1.36 -11.43 -8.56
CA GLN A 157 2.06 -12.71 -8.37
C GLN A 157 3.36 -12.80 -9.18
N ALA A 158 3.39 -12.25 -10.39
CA ALA A 158 4.61 -12.22 -11.20
C ALA A 158 5.68 -11.27 -10.62
N VAL A 159 5.27 -10.18 -9.95
CA VAL A 159 6.18 -9.27 -9.23
C VAL A 159 6.71 -9.94 -7.95
N GLY A 160 5.81 -10.51 -7.14
CA GLY A 160 6.11 -11.13 -5.85
C GLY A 160 6.66 -12.56 -5.91
N LYS A 161 7.01 -13.07 -7.10
CA LYS A 161 7.45 -14.47 -7.28
C LYS A 161 8.61 -14.87 -6.35
N ASP A 162 9.53 -13.94 -6.08
CA ASP A 162 10.75 -14.19 -5.30
C ASP A 162 10.64 -13.67 -3.86
N ARG A 163 9.62 -12.84 -3.56
CA ARG A 163 9.38 -12.24 -2.24
C ARG A 163 7.88 -12.03 -2.06
N ASP A 164 7.31 -12.55 -0.99
CA ASP A 164 5.89 -12.34 -0.62
C ASP A 164 5.67 -10.93 -0.06
N ASN A 165 5.97 -9.93 -0.88
CA ASN A 165 6.01 -8.52 -0.49
C ASN A 165 4.99 -7.65 -1.23
N SER A 166 4.05 -8.27 -1.93
CA SER A 166 3.16 -7.63 -2.90
C SER A 166 1.77 -8.25 -2.77
N CYS A 167 0.73 -7.44 -2.61
CA CYS A 167 -0.64 -7.93 -2.41
C CYS A 167 -1.67 -7.24 -3.32
N VAL A 168 -2.80 -7.92 -3.54
CA VAL A 168 -4.00 -7.33 -4.16
C VAL A 168 -5.10 -7.26 -3.11
N VAL A 169 -5.64 -6.08 -2.91
CA VAL A 169 -6.78 -5.84 -2.01
C VAL A 169 -7.92 -5.32 -2.86
N ALA A 170 -9.05 -6.05 -2.88
CA ALA A 170 -10.27 -5.55 -3.51
C ALA A 170 -11.23 -5.05 -2.45
N VAL A 171 -11.73 -3.85 -2.65
CA VAL A 171 -12.72 -3.23 -1.78
C VAL A 171 -14.04 -3.16 -2.56
N PRO A 172 -15.06 -3.92 -2.15
CA PRO A 172 -16.36 -3.88 -2.80
C PRO A 172 -17.04 -2.52 -2.55
N PRO A 173 -17.96 -2.10 -3.44
CA PRO A 173 -18.71 -0.87 -3.29
C PRO A 173 -19.51 -0.85 -1.97
N GLY A 174 -19.77 0.34 -1.45
CA GLY A 174 -20.50 0.54 -0.19
C GLY A 174 -19.71 0.30 1.10
N ARG A 175 -18.45 -0.17 1.03
CA ARG A 175 -17.55 -0.23 2.19
C ARG A 175 -16.68 1.02 2.28
N ASN A 176 -16.35 1.43 3.50
CA ASN A 176 -15.36 2.47 3.71
C ASN A 176 -13.97 1.99 3.24
N LEU A 177 -13.38 2.73 2.30
CA LEU A 177 -12.09 2.39 1.69
C LEU A 177 -10.94 2.46 2.70
N ALA A 178 -10.93 3.45 3.59
CA ALA A 178 -9.87 3.61 4.58
C ALA A 178 -9.87 2.45 5.59
N ASP A 179 -11.04 2.05 6.08
CA ASP A 179 -11.17 0.93 7.04
C ASP A 179 -10.73 -0.40 6.42
N ALA A 180 -11.13 -0.65 5.16
CA ALA A 180 -10.72 -1.84 4.44
C ALA A 180 -9.19 -1.91 4.29
N LEU A 181 -8.53 -0.77 4.01
CA LEU A 181 -7.08 -0.72 3.88
C LEU A 181 -6.35 -0.82 5.21
N PHE A 182 -6.89 -0.25 6.29
CA PHE A 182 -6.26 -0.30 7.61
C PHE A 182 -6.02 -1.74 8.09
N SER A 183 -6.98 -2.63 7.83
CA SER A 183 -6.87 -4.06 8.15
C SER A 183 -5.99 -4.86 7.18
N SER A 184 -5.60 -4.27 6.05
CA SER A 184 -4.92 -4.97 4.95
C SER A 184 -3.38 -5.00 5.10
N PRO A 185 -2.70 -5.90 4.36
CA PRO A 185 -1.24 -5.92 4.28
C PRO A 185 -0.62 -4.61 3.76
N VAL A 186 -1.39 -3.82 3.00
CA VAL A 186 -0.97 -2.49 2.52
C VAL A 186 -0.63 -1.59 3.70
N THR A 187 -1.42 -1.57 4.76
CA THR A 187 -1.14 -0.72 5.93
C THR A 187 -0.10 -1.37 6.82
N ARG A 188 -0.28 -2.65 7.17
CA ARG A 188 0.58 -3.38 8.11
C ARG A 188 2.03 -3.45 7.62
N GLY A 189 2.23 -3.51 6.30
CA GLY A 189 3.53 -3.78 5.70
C GLY A 189 3.74 -5.29 5.55
N HIS A 190 4.57 -5.66 4.59
CA HIS A 190 4.88 -7.06 4.29
C HIS A 190 6.04 -7.60 5.13
N ASP A 191 6.59 -6.76 6.03
CA ASP A 191 7.66 -7.12 6.95
C ASP A 191 7.13 -7.93 8.17
N ALA A 192 5.82 -8.20 8.20
CA ALA A 192 5.15 -9.01 9.22
C ALA A 192 5.38 -10.53 9.05
N GLY A 193 6.33 -10.94 8.21
CA GLY A 193 6.75 -12.34 8.05
C GLY A 193 7.62 -12.92 9.18
N ALA A 194 7.88 -12.16 10.26
CA ALA A 194 8.64 -12.67 11.40
C ALA A 194 8.13 -12.24 12.80
N ALA A 195 7.04 -11.47 12.90
CA ALA A 195 6.50 -11.05 14.19
C ALA A 195 4.99 -10.87 14.10
N GLY A 196 4.22 -11.93 14.33
CA GLY A 196 2.75 -11.84 14.32
C GLY A 196 1.96 -13.13 14.53
N ALA A 197 2.59 -14.31 14.46
CA ALA A 197 1.93 -15.58 14.79
C ALA A 197 2.12 -16.00 16.27
N ALA A 198 2.37 -15.06 17.18
CA ALA A 198 2.50 -15.35 18.62
C ALA A 198 2.07 -14.14 19.48
N ALA A 199 0.82 -13.70 19.35
CA ALA A 199 0.21 -12.79 20.32
C ALA A 199 -1.33 -12.95 20.29
N GLY A 200 -1.82 -14.04 20.86
CA GLY A 200 -3.25 -14.35 20.89
C GLY A 200 -3.56 -15.55 21.77
N GLY A 201 -3.18 -15.48 23.04
CA GLY A 201 -3.46 -16.52 24.03
C GLY A 201 -3.18 -16.02 25.45
N GLY A 202 -3.82 -14.92 25.83
CA GLY A 202 -3.76 -14.37 27.18
C GLY A 202 -4.90 -14.92 28.06
N GLY A 203 -4.53 -15.38 29.26
CA GLY A 203 -5.41 -15.71 30.38
C GLY A 203 -4.83 -16.90 31.15
N GLY A 204 -4.38 -16.81 32.40
CA GLY A 204 -4.51 -15.83 33.46
C GLY A 204 -4.46 -16.63 34.77
N GLY A 205 -3.63 -16.27 35.74
CA GLY A 205 -3.57 -16.98 37.03
C GLY A 205 -2.28 -16.74 37.81
N GLY A 206 -2.17 -15.58 38.46
CA GLY A 206 -1.18 -15.31 39.48
C GLY A 206 -1.75 -15.47 40.90
N GLY A 207 -0.90 -15.90 41.83
CA GLY A 207 -1.13 -15.99 43.28
C GLY A 207 -0.68 -17.36 43.80
N GLY A 208 0.42 -17.56 44.52
CA GLY A 208 1.02 -16.71 45.56
C GLY A 208 0.83 -17.43 46.90
N GLY A 209 1.83 -18.20 47.36
CA GLY A 209 1.73 -18.94 48.62
C GLY A 209 2.99 -19.77 48.92
N GLY A 210 4.07 -19.11 49.32
CA GLY A 210 5.28 -19.77 49.82
C GLY A 210 5.13 -20.18 51.28
N THR A 211 5.25 -21.48 51.56
CA THR A 211 5.39 -22.02 52.92
C THR A 211 6.76 -22.66 53.11
N ARG A 212 7.59 -21.90 53.84
CA ARG A 212 8.62 -22.26 54.82
C ARG A 212 9.24 -23.68 54.74
N GLY A 213 10.53 -23.69 54.43
CA GLY A 213 11.42 -24.82 54.69
C GLY A 213 11.57 -25.12 56.18
N SER A 214 11.44 -26.40 56.51
CA SER A 214 11.72 -26.96 57.84
C SER A 214 13.23 -27.15 58.03
N ALA A 215 13.79 -26.44 59.00
CA ALA A 215 15.12 -26.70 59.53
C ALA A 215 15.10 -27.97 60.40
N GLY A 216 16.05 -28.88 60.14
CA GLY A 216 16.44 -29.96 61.04
C GLY A 216 17.46 -29.49 62.09
N PRO A 217 17.83 -30.36 63.05
CA PRO A 217 17.80 -30.01 64.47
C PRO A 217 19.18 -29.76 65.08
N PHE A 218 19.24 -28.93 66.12
CA PHE A 218 20.33 -28.97 67.10
C PHE A 218 19.83 -28.64 68.51
N ARG A 219 19.98 -29.66 69.37
CA ARG A 219 20.05 -29.70 70.85
C ARG A 219 18.88 -29.20 71.67
#